data_AF-A0A6C0JZR6-F1
#
_entry.id   AF-A0A6C0JZR6-F1
#
_cell.length_a   1.000
_cell.length_b   1.000
_cell.length_c   1.000
_cell.angle_alpha   90.00
_cell.angle_beta   90.00
_cell.angle_gamma   90.00
#
_symmetry.space_group_name_H-M   'P 1'
#
loop_
_entity.id
_entity.type
_entity.pdbx_description
1 polymer ?
#
loop_
_entity_poly.entity_id
_entity_poly.type
_entity_poly.pdbx_seq_one_letter_code
_entity_poly.pdbx_strand_id
1 'polypeptide(L)'
;MVSVYKVLLWVFLNILVVVTVMLAMFLQTTFKGADATAYNKLLASEFWATMEWLFVVPMQRIGYTFLNPAQMALSSYVFQFLGQLFSNQFWLNVATTIDDYVGMILILFGMVVSKFALLG
;
A
#
# COMPACT_ATOMS: atom_id res chain seq x y z
N MET A 1 9.65 -19.24 -15.30
CA MET A 1 8.28 -19.59 -14.87
C MET A 1 8.05 -18.98 -13.50
N VAL A 2 6.96 -18.23 -13.30
CA VAL A 2 6.66 -17.59 -12.01
C VAL A 2 6.26 -18.68 -11.03
N SER A 3 6.98 -18.79 -9.90
CA SER A 3 6.64 -19.76 -8.86
C SER A 3 5.56 -19.19 -7.96
N VAL A 4 4.58 -20.02 -7.58
CA VAL A 4 3.50 -19.66 -6.63
C VAL A 4 4.08 -19.08 -5.34
N TYR A 5 5.19 -19.63 -4.86
CA TYR A 5 5.92 -19.11 -3.70
C TYR A 5 6.31 -17.63 -3.85
N LYS A 6 6.78 -17.21 -5.03
CA LYS A 6 7.18 -15.81 -5.28
C LYS A 6 5.97 -14.87 -5.24
N VAL A 7 4.83 -15.32 -5.76
CA VAL A 7 3.58 -14.54 -5.72
C VAL A 7 3.08 -14.40 -4.28
N LEU A 8 3.05 -15.50 -3.52
CA LEU A 8 2.64 -15.48 -2.11
C LEU A 8 3.57 -14.59 -1.27
N LEU A 9 4.89 -14.71 -1.46
CA LEU A 9 5.87 -13.85 -0.78
C LEU A 9 5.68 -12.38 -1.16
N TRP A 10 5.40 -12.08 -2.43
CA TRP A 10 5.13 -10.72 -2.89
C TRP A 10 3.86 -10.14 -2.27
N VAL A 11 2.78 -10.91 -2.19
CA VAL A 11 1.54 -10.49 -1.50
C VAL A 11 1.81 -10.25 -0.02
N PHE A 12 2.54 -11.15 0.64
CA PHE A 12 2.91 -10.99 2.04
C PHE A 12 3.71 -9.70 2.29
N LEU A 13 4.70 -9.41 1.44
CA LEU A 13 5.48 -8.18 1.55
C LEU A 13 4.63 -6.92 1.33
N ASN A 14 3.68 -6.94 0.37
CA ASN A 14 2.74 -5.83 0.20
C ASN A 14 1.87 -5.60 1.44
N ILE A 15 1.41 -6.67 2.10
CA ILE A 15 0.66 -6.55 3.35
C ILE A 15 1.52 -5.87 4.43
N LEU A 16 2.79 -6.26 4.56
CA LEU A 16 3.71 -5.62 5.52
C LEU A 16 3.91 -4.13 5.21
N VAL A 17 4.06 -3.76 3.93
CA VAL A 17 4.16 -2.36 3.48
C VAL A 17 2.91 -1.57 3.90
N VAL A 18 1.71 -2.10 3.62
CA VAL A 18 0.46 -1.44 4.01
C VAL A 18 0.37 -1.29 5.53
N VAL A 19 0.70 -2.33 6.29
CA VAL A 19 0.70 -2.27 7.75
C VAL A 19 1.66 -1.20 8.27
N THR A 20 2.88 -1.10 7.73
CA THR A 20 3.84 -0.07 8.15
C THR A 20 3.36 1.35 7.82
N VAL A 21 2.73 1.56 6.67
CA VAL A 21 2.12 2.85 6.30
C VAL A 21 0.97 3.18 7.26
N MET A 22 0.10 2.21 7.56
CA MET A 22 -1.00 2.40 8.50
C MET A 22 -0.49 2.74 9.91
N LEU A 23 0.57 2.10 10.38
CA LEU A 23 1.21 2.41 11.67
C LEU A 23 1.84 3.81 11.67
N ALA A 24 2.47 4.22 10.57
CA ALA A 24 3.03 5.56 10.42
C ALA A 24 1.96 6.65 10.56
N MET A 25 0.82 6.46 9.89
CA MET A 25 -0.32 7.39 9.99
C MET A 25 -1.06 7.27 11.32
N PHE A 26 -1.09 6.08 11.93
CA PHE A 26 -1.74 5.87 13.22
C PHE A 26 -1.08 6.64 14.34
N LEU A 27 0.22 6.44 14.48
CA LEU A 27 0.93 6.94 15.64
C LEU A 27 0.95 8.46 15.61
N GLN A 28 1.01 9.03 14.41
CA GLN A 28 0.85 10.47 14.19
C GLN A 28 -0.48 11.03 14.73
N THR A 29 -1.57 10.25 14.66
CA THR A 29 -2.92 10.66 15.08
C THR A 29 -3.29 10.26 16.50
N THR A 30 -2.50 9.40 17.15
CA THR A 30 -2.77 8.94 18.53
C THR A 30 -2.02 9.66 19.63
N PHE A 31 -0.93 10.38 19.32
CA PHE A 31 -0.29 11.22 20.32
C PHE A 31 -1.27 12.28 20.87
N LYS A 32 -1.35 12.39 22.20
CA LYS A 32 -2.23 13.32 22.93
C LYS A 32 -1.44 14.13 23.95
N GLY A 33 -1.94 15.33 24.28
CA GLY A 33 -1.35 16.16 25.33
C GLY A 33 0.08 16.61 25.01
N ALA A 34 0.98 16.54 26.00
CA ALA A 34 2.36 17.00 25.87
C ALA A 34 3.18 16.19 24.85
N ASP A 35 2.78 14.95 24.55
CA ASP A 35 3.49 14.11 23.57
C ASP A 35 3.10 14.40 22.12
N ALA A 36 2.03 15.17 21.89
CA ALA A 36 1.54 15.52 20.55
C ALA A 36 2.33 16.64 19.87
N THR A 37 3.63 16.76 20.17
CA THR A 37 4.51 17.71 19.50
C THR A 37 4.74 17.29 18.04
N ALA A 38 5.00 18.27 17.18
CA ALA A 38 5.35 18.01 15.78
C ALA A 38 6.58 17.09 15.65
N TYR A 39 7.53 17.23 16.57
CA TYR A 39 8.75 16.42 16.61
C TYR A 39 8.47 14.93 16.87
N ASN A 40 7.69 14.61 17.90
CA ASN A 40 7.36 13.21 18.23
C ASN A 40 6.54 12.54 17.13
N LYS A 41 5.61 13.30 16.54
CA LYS A 41 4.82 12.86 15.38
C LYS A 41 5.71 12.55 14.18
N LEU A 42 6.62 13.46 13.85
CA LEU A 42 7.56 13.26 12.74
C LEU A 42 8.46 12.06 13.00
N LEU A 43 9.06 11.93 14.18
CA LEU A 43 9.91 10.78 14.52
C LEU A 43 9.18 9.45 14.39
N ALA A 44 7.94 9.35 14.86
CA ALA A 44 7.15 8.14 14.72
C ALA A 44 6.85 7.83 13.25
N SER A 45 6.45 8.83 12.47
CA SER A 45 6.19 8.65 11.04
C SER A 45 7.45 8.25 10.27
N GLU A 46 8.59 8.90 10.51
CA GLU A 46 9.88 8.60 9.89
C GLU A 46 10.39 7.20 10.26
N PHE A 47 10.21 6.77 11.51
CA PHE A 47 10.57 5.42 11.93
C PHE A 47 9.81 4.36 11.13
N TRP A 48 8.48 4.49 11.04
CA TRP A 48 7.67 3.52 10.32
C TRP A 48 7.84 3.60 8.80
N ALA A 49 8.06 4.80 8.25
CA ALA A 49 8.44 4.97 6.85
C ALA A 49 9.80 4.31 6.55
N THR A 50 10.77 4.40 7.46
CA THR A 50 12.06 3.70 7.31
C THR A 50 11.88 2.17 7.36
N MET A 51 11.02 1.68 8.25
CA MET A 51 10.69 0.25 8.32
C MET A 51 9.95 -0.23 7.06
N GLU A 52 9.09 0.60 6.47
CA GLU A 52 8.41 0.31 5.21
C GLU A 52 9.41 0.00 4.10
N TRP A 53 10.49 0.77 3.98
CA TRP A 53 11.53 0.57 2.97
C TRP A 53 12.17 -0.82 3.00
N LEU A 54 12.29 -1.44 4.18
CA LEU A 54 12.80 -2.81 4.33
C LEU A 54 11.94 -3.83 3.58
N PHE A 55 10.65 -3.55 3.42
CA PHE A 55 9.69 -4.42 2.73
C PHE A 55 9.43 -3.96 1.29
N VAL A 56 9.39 -2.65 1.02
CA VAL A 56 9.17 -2.10 -0.32
C VAL A 56 10.24 -2.56 -1.31
N VAL A 57 11.52 -2.52 -0.94
CA VAL A 57 12.62 -2.90 -1.84
C VAL A 57 12.52 -4.36 -2.29
N PRO A 58 12.42 -5.36 -1.41
CA PRO A 58 12.24 -6.75 -1.84
C PRO A 58 10.89 -6.97 -2.52
N MET A 59 9.82 -6.27 -2.10
CA MET A 59 8.51 -6.35 -2.74
C MET A 59 8.59 -5.94 -4.21
N GLN A 60 9.18 -4.78 -4.52
CA GLN A 60 9.32 -4.31 -5.90
C GLN A 60 10.20 -5.26 -6.72
N ARG A 61 11.35 -5.69 -6.17
CA ARG A 61 12.25 -6.61 -6.87
C ARG A 61 11.58 -7.92 -7.25
N ILE A 62 10.77 -8.50 -6.36
CA ILE A 62 10.04 -9.73 -6.65
C ILE A 62 8.90 -9.46 -7.64
N GLY A 63 8.16 -8.36 -7.46
CA GLY A 63 7.05 -7.98 -8.34
C GLY A 63 7.46 -7.81 -9.80
N TYR A 64 8.58 -7.14 -10.05
CA TYR A 64 9.13 -6.97 -11.40
C TYR A 64 9.51 -8.28 -12.10
N THR A 65 9.57 -9.42 -11.38
CA THR A 65 9.82 -10.72 -12.03
C THR A 65 8.59 -11.29 -12.75
N PHE A 66 7.40 -10.74 -12.51
CA PHE A 66 6.15 -11.22 -13.11
C PHE A 66 5.10 -10.15 -13.43
N LEU A 67 5.27 -8.92 -12.98
CA LEU A 67 4.46 -7.75 -13.35
C LEU A 67 5.29 -6.80 -14.20
N ASN A 68 4.64 -6.15 -15.17
CA ASN A 68 5.25 -5.01 -15.86
C ASN A 68 5.23 -3.75 -14.95
N PRO A 69 6.00 -2.70 -15.28
CA PRO A 69 6.07 -1.51 -14.42
C PRO A 69 4.73 -0.82 -14.17
N ALA A 70 3.84 -0.80 -15.16
CA ALA A 70 2.51 -0.23 -15.00
C ALA A 70 1.67 -1.04 -14.01
N GLN A 71 1.66 -2.37 -14.12
CA GLN A 71 0.98 -3.27 -13.19
C GLN A 71 1.57 -3.19 -11.78
N MET A 72 2.89 -3.06 -11.67
CA MET A 72 3.54 -2.88 -10.38
C MET A 72 3.07 -1.59 -9.71
N ALA A 73 3.07 -0.45 -10.42
CA ALA A 73 2.58 0.81 -9.89
C ALA A 73 1.08 0.75 -9.53
N LEU A 74 0.25 0.20 -10.42
CA LEU A 74 -1.19 0.06 -10.21
C LEU A 74 -1.53 -0.86 -9.03
N SER A 75 -0.75 -1.93 -8.83
CA SER A 75 -0.95 -2.85 -7.71
C SER A 75 -0.76 -2.18 -6.34
N SER A 76 0.17 -1.22 -6.22
CA SER A 76 0.36 -0.45 -4.99
C SER A 76 -0.91 0.29 -4.57
N TYR A 77 -1.65 0.86 -5.53
CA TYR A 77 -2.93 1.52 -5.23
C TYR A 77 -3.99 0.54 -4.77
N VAL A 78 -4.01 -0.69 -5.31
CA VAL A 78 -4.93 -1.74 -4.85
C VAL A 78 -4.66 -2.08 -3.39
N PHE A 79 -3.39 -2.30 -3.02
CA PHE A 79 -3.04 -2.61 -1.64
C PHE A 79 -3.30 -1.45 -0.67
N GLN A 80 -3.02 -0.21 -1.08
CA GLN A 80 -3.35 0.98 -0.29
C GLN A 80 -4.86 1.12 -0.09
N PHE A 81 -5.66 0.87 -1.13
CA PHE A 81 -7.12 0.87 -1.00
C PHE A 81 -7.64 -0.20 -0.06
N LEU A 82 -7.07 -1.41 -0.08
CA LEU A 82 -7.42 -2.44 0.91
C LEU A 82 -7.10 -1.98 2.34
N GLY A 83 -5.95 -1.32 2.53
CA GLY A 83 -5.60 -0.67 3.80
C GLY A 83 -6.58 0.43 4.20
N GLN A 84 -7.01 1.24 3.23
CA GLN A 84 -8.02 2.28 3.42
C GLN A 84 -9.38 1.69 3.80
N LEU A 85 -9.84 0.62 3.15
CA LEU A 85 -11.08 -0.05 3.55
C LEU A 85 -11.04 -0.49 5.00
N PHE A 86 -9.91 -1.09 5.41
CA PHE A 86 -9.71 -1.52 6.79
C PHE A 86 -9.68 -0.33 7.77
N SER A 87 -8.89 0.71 7.48
CA SER A 87 -8.78 1.89 8.36
C SER A 87 -10.11 2.65 8.44
N ASN A 88 -10.80 2.85 7.32
CA ASN A 88 -12.08 3.54 7.28
C ASN A 88 -13.12 2.81 8.13
N GLN A 89 -13.22 1.49 7.98
CA GLN A 89 -14.24 0.70 8.67
C GLN A 89 -13.93 0.49 10.15
N PHE A 90 -12.72 0.08 10.50
CA PHE A 90 -12.41 -0.36 11.88
C PHE A 90 -11.83 0.74 12.75
N TRP A 91 -11.41 1.85 12.15
CA TRP A 91 -10.57 2.80 12.87
C TRP A 91 -11.05 4.24 12.78
N LEU A 92 -11.11 4.81 11.58
CA LEU A 92 -11.59 6.17 11.37
C LEU A 92 -13.12 6.23 11.50
N ASN A 93 -13.82 5.10 11.32
CA ASN A 93 -15.28 5.01 11.29
C ASN A 93 -15.88 6.00 10.27
N VAL A 94 -15.24 6.10 9.10
CA VAL A 94 -15.65 6.96 7.99
C VAL A 94 -16.11 6.07 6.84
N ALA A 95 -17.13 6.49 6.10
CA ALA A 95 -17.57 5.77 4.92
C ALA A 95 -16.56 5.94 3.78
N THR A 96 -16.13 4.84 3.16
CA THR A 96 -15.40 4.88 1.89
C THR A 96 -16.32 5.42 0.80
N THR A 97 -15.85 6.41 0.05
CA THR A 97 -16.70 7.12 -0.93
C THR A 97 -16.90 6.28 -2.18
N ILE A 98 -17.98 6.55 -2.94
CA ILE A 98 -18.23 5.89 -4.21
C ILE A 98 -17.08 6.14 -5.19
N ASP A 99 -16.50 7.33 -5.17
CA ASP A 99 -15.37 7.72 -6.03
C ASP A 99 -14.15 6.82 -5.77
N ASP A 100 -13.89 6.42 -4.53
CA ASP A 100 -12.80 5.48 -4.19
C ASP A 100 -13.05 4.10 -4.83
N TYR A 101 -14.28 3.59 -4.77
CA TYR A 101 -14.64 2.30 -5.37
C TYR A 101 -14.56 2.34 -6.91
N VAL A 102 -15.07 3.41 -7.53
CA VAL A 102 -14.99 3.62 -8.97
C VAL A 102 -13.53 3.71 -9.41
N GLY A 103 -12.70 4.45 -8.66
CA GLY A 103 -11.26 4.51 -8.88
C GLY A 103 -10.60 3.13 -8.89
N MET A 104 -10.97 2.25 -7.95
CA MET A 104 -10.42 0.89 -7.94
C MET A 104 -10.86 0.03 -9.11
N ILE A 105 -12.11 0.15 -9.56
CA ILE A 105 -12.58 -0.56 -10.76
C ILE A 105 -11.74 -0.12 -11.97
N LEU A 106 -11.49 1.19 -12.11
CA LEU A 106 -10.66 1.74 -13.19
C LEU A 106 -9.20 1.25 -13.11
N ILE A 107 -8.62 1.16 -11.90
CA ILE A 107 -7.27 0.64 -11.69
C ILE A 107 -7.18 -0.84 -12.04
N LEU A 108 -8.13 -1.67 -11.60
CA LEU A 108 -8.19 -3.09 -11.94
C LEU A 108 -8.33 -3.28 -13.46
N PHE A 109 -9.19 -2.49 -14.12
CA PHE A 109 -9.32 -2.47 -15.56
C PHE A 109 -8.00 -2.06 -16.24
N GLY A 110 -7.35 -1.00 -15.76
CA GLY A 110 -6.04 -0.55 -16.22
C GLY A 110 -4.97 -1.64 -16.13
N MET A 111 -4.95 -2.44 -15.05
CA MET A 111 -4.03 -3.58 -14.92
C MET A 111 -4.31 -4.68 -15.94
N VAL A 112 -5.58 -4.98 -16.23
CA VAL A 112 -5.95 -5.96 -17.26
C VAL A 112 -5.51 -5.45 -18.64
N VAL A 113 -5.83 -4.20 -18.98
CA VAL A 113 -5.48 -3.59 -20.28
C VAL A 113 -3.97 -3.44 -20.44
N SER A 114 -3.23 -3.13 -19.37
CA SER A 114 -1.76 -3.01 -19.41
C SER A 114 -1.04 -4.32 -19.74
N LYS A 115 -1.72 -5.48 -19.62
CA LYS A 115 -1.23 -6.77 -20.12
C LYS A 115 -1.35 -6.89 -21.64
N PHE A 116 -2.25 -6.12 -22.25
CA PHE A 116 -2.62 -6.20 -23.66
C PHE A 116 -2.04 -5.08 -24.52
N ALA A 117 -1.56 -3.96 -23.99
CA ALA A 117 -0.74 -3.02 -24.76
C ALA A 117 0.58 -3.77 -25.10
N LEU A 118 0.84 -4.36 -26.28
CA LEU A 118 0.62 -4.06 -27.72
C LEU A 118 1.26 -2.77 -28.24
N LEU A 119 1.80 -1.90 -27.38
CA LEU A 119 2.64 -0.78 -27.81
C LEU A 119 3.84 -0.63 -26.85
N GLY A 120 4.75 -1.61 -26.92
CA GLY A 120 6.06 -1.59 -26.26
C GLY A 120 6.21 -2.63 -25.16
#